data_AF-Q3S2W3-F1
#
_entry.id   AF-Q3S2W3-F1
#
_cell.length_a   1.000
_cell.length_b   1.000
_cell.length_c   1.000
_cell.angle_alpha   90.00
_cell.angle_beta   90.00
_cell.angle_gamma   90.00
#
_symmetry.space_group_name_H-M   'P 1'
#
loop_
_entity.id
_entity.type
_entity.pdbx_description
1 polymer ?
#
loop_
_entity_poly.entity_id
_entity_poly.type
_entity_poly.pdbx_seq_one_letter_code
_entity_poly.pdbx_strand_id
1 'polypeptide(L)'
;GTAYTCLEAETGLALLRQHMDDSGEDHPLNRLRVIIEPGVDPDDTYNETPYEKGYCFVSYLQHLVGDVDKFDNFLKSYVNKFQFKSLVAEDTLGFFFESFPELKNKQVDNKEGLEFDKWLNTPGWPPYVPDLSAGKELTKPAEQLANFWAGETTEGGDTDITKWKTYQVLHFLDKVLEKASVPESSIKKMTEQ
;
A
#
# COMPACT_ATOMS: atom_id res chain seq x y z
N GLY A 1 15.14 1.27 -5.15
CA GLY A 1 15.13 2.43 -6.06
C GLY A 1 13.68 2.77 -6.32
N THR A 2 13.35 4.05 -6.53
CA THR A 2 11.97 4.57 -6.44
C THR A 2 10.93 3.74 -7.22
N ALA A 3 11.19 3.40 -8.48
CA ALA A 3 10.27 2.59 -9.29
C ALA A 3 9.93 1.22 -8.66
N TYR A 4 10.91 0.56 -8.04
CA TYR A 4 10.69 -0.73 -7.39
C TYR A 4 9.91 -0.61 -6.09
N THR A 5 10.18 0.44 -5.29
CA THR A 5 9.42 0.72 -4.07
C THR A 5 7.98 1.13 -4.38
N CYS A 6 7.76 1.84 -5.49
CA CYS A 6 6.40 2.11 -5.97
C CYS A 6 5.68 0.82 -6.34
N LEU A 7 6.36 -0.11 -7.01
CA LEU A 7 5.78 -1.41 -7.36
C LEU A 7 5.42 -2.24 -6.13
N GLU A 8 6.28 -2.25 -5.10
CA GLU A 8 5.97 -2.89 -3.81
C GLU A 8 4.70 -2.31 -3.18
N ALA A 9 4.57 -0.98 -3.18
CA ALA A 9 3.39 -0.30 -2.67
C ALA A 9 2.14 -0.55 -3.54
N GLU A 10 2.28 -0.66 -4.87
CA GLU A 10 1.17 -1.03 -5.76
C GLU A 10 0.66 -2.44 -5.47
N THR A 11 1.57 -3.40 -5.26
CA THR A 11 1.22 -4.77 -4.84
C THR A 11 0.51 -4.78 -3.49
N GLY A 12 1.02 -4.04 -2.50
CA GLY A 12 0.38 -3.92 -1.19
C GLY A 12 -1.05 -3.36 -1.27
N LEU A 13 -1.27 -2.31 -2.05
CA LEU A 13 -2.62 -1.77 -2.29
C LEU A 13 -3.54 -2.78 -2.99
N ALA A 14 -3.03 -3.57 -3.93
CA ALA A 14 -3.81 -4.61 -4.57
C ALA A 14 -4.26 -5.70 -3.57
N LEU A 15 -3.37 -6.12 -2.67
CA LEU A 15 -3.69 -7.06 -1.59
C LEU A 15 -4.75 -6.48 -0.63
N LEU A 16 -4.61 -5.21 -0.24
CA LEU A 16 -5.63 -4.52 0.57
C LEU A 16 -6.99 -4.50 -0.14
N ARG A 17 -7.00 -4.24 -1.45
CA ARG A 17 -8.23 -4.20 -2.24
C ARG A 17 -8.91 -5.56 -2.27
N GLN A 18 -8.16 -6.61 -2.59
CA GLN A 18 -8.67 -7.98 -2.57
C GLN A 18 -9.22 -8.35 -1.18
N HIS A 19 -8.49 -8.02 -0.11
CA HIS A 19 -8.96 -8.26 1.25
C HIS A 19 -10.30 -7.57 1.55
N MET A 20 -10.46 -6.31 1.12
CA MET A 20 -11.71 -5.57 1.31
C MET A 20 -12.86 -6.09 0.42
N ASP A 21 -12.56 -6.58 -0.77
CA ASP A 21 -13.54 -7.22 -1.65
C ASP A 21 -14.06 -8.53 -1.03
N ASP A 22 -13.19 -9.28 -0.35
CA ASP A 22 -13.53 -10.54 0.32
C ASP A 22 -14.24 -10.33 1.67
N SER A 23 -13.79 -9.37 2.48
CA SER A 23 -14.30 -9.12 3.85
C SER A 23 -15.45 -8.11 3.91
N GLY A 24 -15.59 -7.28 2.87
CA GLY A 24 -16.46 -6.10 2.84
C GLY A 24 -15.76 -4.84 3.38
N GLU A 25 -15.84 -3.73 2.65
CA GLU A 25 -15.15 -2.47 3.01
C GLU A 25 -15.49 -1.97 4.43
N ASP A 26 -16.76 -2.08 4.84
CA ASP A 26 -17.25 -1.62 6.15
C ASP A 26 -16.90 -2.55 7.33
N HIS A 27 -16.19 -3.66 7.08
CA HIS A 27 -15.87 -4.63 8.12
C HIS A 27 -15.05 -3.98 9.26
N PRO A 28 -15.36 -4.20 10.55
CA PRO A 28 -14.68 -3.53 11.67
C PRO A 28 -13.16 -3.74 11.74
N LEU A 29 -12.67 -4.88 11.22
CA LEU A 29 -11.23 -5.16 11.13
C LEU A 29 -10.49 -4.33 10.07
N ASN A 30 -11.23 -3.62 9.20
CA ASN A 30 -10.67 -2.70 8.20
C ASN A 30 -10.40 -1.29 8.74
N ARG A 31 -10.50 -1.12 10.07
CA ARG A 31 -9.99 0.05 10.79
C ARG A 31 -8.49 -0.07 10.98
N LEU A 32 -7.78 1.05 10.89
CA LEU A 32 -6.34 1.05 11.20
C LEU A 32 -6.09 0.80 12.69
N ARG A 33 -6.96 1.33 13.56
CA ARG A 33 -7.01 1.02 14.98
C ARG A 33 -8.11 -0.01 15.25
N VAL A 34 -7.73 -1.29 15.21
CA VAL A 34 -8.61 -2.39 15.56
C VAL A 34 -8.82 -2.44 17.07
N ILE A 35 -10.07 -2.61 17.48
CA ILE A 35 -10.44 -2.89 18.87
C ILE A 35 -10.66 -4.40 18.96
N ILE A 36 -9.79 -5.08 19.69
CA ILE A 36 -9.91 -6.52 19.96
C ILE A 36 -10.65 -6.67 21.28
N GLU A 37 -11.88 -7.17 21.21
CA GLU A 37 -12.73 -7.37 22.39
C GLU A 37 -12.18 -8.52 23.26
N PRO A 38 -12.39 -8.49 24.59
CA PRO A 38 -11.99 -9.57 25.47
C PRO A 38 -12.56 -10.93 25.03
N GLY A 39 -11.70 -11.92 24.85
CA GLY A 39 -12.07 -13.27 24.42
C GLY A 39 -12.01 -13.51 22.91
N VAL A 40 -11.67 -12.50 22.11
CA VAL A 40 -11.30 -12.66 20.70
C VAL A 40 -9.83 -13.09 20.62
N ASP A 41 -9.54 -14.13 19.84
CA ASP A 41 -8.17 -14.53 19.53
C ASP A 41 -7.53 -13.48 18.59
N PRO A 42 -6.41 -12.85 18.96
CA PRO A 42 -5.73 -11.90 18.07
C PRO A 42 -5.37 -12.50 16.71
N ASP A 43 -5.11 -13.80 16.62
CA ASP A 43 -4.77 -14.46 15.36
C ASP A 43 -5.95 -14.43 14.37
N ASP A 44 -7.19 -14.44 14.87
CA ASP A 44 -8.41 -14.33 14.04
C ASP A 44 -8.63 -12.89 13.51
N THR A 45 -7.84 -11.92 13.98
CA THR A 45 -7.94 -10.53 13.55
C THR A 45 -6.90 -10.13 12.50
N TYR A 46 -5.97 -11.04 12.18
CA TYR A 46 -4.91 -10.81 11.20
C TYR A 46 -5.48 -10.51 9.81
N ASN A 47 -5.01 -9.42 9.20
CA ASN A 47 -5.33 -9.05 7.82
C ASN A 47 -4.35 -7.98 7.28
N GLU A 48 -4.53 -7.58 6.03
CA GLU A 48 -3.66 -6.62 5.32
C GLU A 48 -3.82 -5.15 5.79
N THR A 49 -4.95 -4.80 6.42
CA THR A 49 -5.30 -3.41 6.74
C THR A 49 -4.24 -2.70 7.59
N PRO A 50 -3.73 -3.26 8.71
CA PRO A 50 -2.75 -2.55 9.53
C PRO A 50 -1.45 -2.22 8.79
N TYR A 51 -1.07 -3.06 7.83
CA TYR A 51 0.13 -2.88 7.01
C TYR A 51 -0.11 -1.82 5.94
N GLU A 52 -1.13 -2.02 5.10
CA GLU A 52 -1.28 -1.24 3.87
C GLU A 52 -1.99 0.10 4.10
N LYS A 53 -3.03 0.12 4.94
CA LYS A 53 -3.66 1.38 5.36
C LYS A 53 -2.72 2.17 6.29
N GLY A 54 -1.92 1.47 7.09
CA GLY A 54 -0.85 2.06 7.91
C GLY A 54 0.23 2.72 7.06
N TYR A 55 0.72 2.02 6.03
CA TYR A 55 1.65 2.59 5.04
C TYR A 55 1.07 3.86 4.40
N CYS A 56 -0.17 3.79 3.90
CA CYS A 56 -0.84 4.95 3.30
C CYS A 56 -0.91 6.15 4.26
N PHE A 57 -1.22 5.90 5.53
CA PHE A 57 -1.29 6.95 6.55
C PHE A 57 0.09 7.57 6.81
N VAL A 58 1.14 6.75 6.97
CA VAL A 58 2.52 7.25 7.15
C VAL A 58 2.99 8.03 5.91
N SER A 59 2.69 7.56 4.70
CA SER A 59 2.96 8.30 3.46
C SER A 59 2.18 9.61 3.37
N TYR A 60 0.95 9.66 3.90
CA TYR A 60 0.19 10.91 4.01
C TYR A 60 0.86 11.89 4.99
N LEU A 61 1.37 11.43 6.13
CA LEU A 61 2.12 12.28 7.06
C LEU A 61 3.39 12.84 6.39
N GLN A 62 4.11 12.03 5.64
CA GLN A 62 5.25 12.49 4.84
C GLN A 62 4.84 13.54 3.81
N HIS A 63 3.72 13.33 3.10
CA HIS A 63 3.18 14.29 2.14
C HIS A 63 2.84 15.63 2.81
N LEU A 64 2.26 15.61 4.02
CA LEU A 64 1.97 16.82 4.78
C LEU A 64 3.23 17.60 5.17
N VAL A 65 4.31 16.90 5.52
CA VAL A 65 5.63 17.52 5.78
C VAL A 65 6.21 18.12 4.50
N GLY A 66 5.96 17.48 3.35
CA GLY A 66 6.33 17.98 2.01
C GLY A 66 7.82 17.89 1.69
N ASP A 67 8.60 17.23 2.54
CA ASP A 67 10.06 17.11 2.42
C ASP A 67 10.51 15.76 3.00
N VAL A 68 11.10 14.93 2.14
CA VAL A 68 11.52 13.55 2.48
C VAL A 68 12.63 13.56 3.53
N ASP A 69 13.62 14.44 3.41
CA ASP A 69 14.76 14.47 4.32
C ASP A 69 14.32 14.92 5.72
N LYS A 70 13.38 15.86 5.80
CA LYS A 70 12.78 16.25 7.09
C LYS A 70 11.99 15.11 7.72
N PHE A 71 11.22 14.38 6.93
CA PHE A 71 10.45 13.24 7.43
C PHE A 71 11.37 12.10 7.89
N ASP A 72 12.44 11.80 7.16
CA ASP A 72 13.44 10.81 7.56
C ASP A 72 14.14 11.18 8.88
N ASN A 73 14.45 12.47 9.08
CA ASN A 73 15.01 12.95 10.34
C ASN A 73 13.99 12.86 11.49
N PHE A 74 12.71 13.07 11.22
CA PHE A 74 11.63 12.81 12.17
C PHE A 74 11.58 11.32 12.55
N LEU A 75 11.63 10.40 11.59
CA LEU A 75 11.62 8.96 11.87
C LEU A 75 12.81 8.53 12.73
N LYS A 76 14.01 9.04 12.46
CA LYS A 76 15.19 8.81 13.32
C LYS A 76 14.96 9.33 14.74
N SER A 77 14.40 10.53 14.87
CA SER A 77 14.09 11.14 16.17
C SER A 77 13.00 10.37 16.91
N TYR A 78 12.00 9.85 16.20
CA TYR A 78 10.91 9.03 16.73
C TYR A 78 11.46 7.75 17.37
N VAL A 79 12.28 6.99 16.63
CA VAL A 79 12.92 5.77 17.15
C VAL A 79 13.78 6.10 18.37
N ASN A 80 14.59 7.16 18.30
CA ASN A 80 15.45 7.56 19.42
C ASN A 80 14.66 8.00 20.67
N LYS A 81 13.51 8.66 20.53
CA LYS A 81 12.67 9.12 21.65
C LYS A 81 11.93 7.97 22.33
N PHE A 82 11.51 7.00 21.54
CA PHE A 82 10.59 5.94 21.97
C PHE A 82 11.20 4.54 22.06
N GLN A 83 12.49 4.38 21.77
CA GLN A 83 13.22 3.15 22.06
C GLN A 83 12.96 2.69 23.51
N PHE A 84 12.75 1.38 23.67
CA PHE A 84 12.44 0.73 24.95
C PHE A 84 11.12 1.15 25.61
N LYS A 85 10.17 1.71 24.85
CA LYS A 85 8.82 2.06 25.32
C LYS A 85 7.74 1.35 24.49
N SER A 86 6.57 1.19 25.09
CA SER A 86 5.34 0.82 24.39
C SER A 86 4.52 2.09 24.17
N LEU A 87 3.86 2.21 23.01
CA LEU A 87 3.16 3.43 22.59
C LEU A 87 1.73 3.13 22.19
N VAL A 88 0.90 4.17 22.28
CA VAL A 88 -0.38 4.26 21.58
C VAL A 88 -0.28 5.24 20.41
N ALA A 89 -1.28 5.24 19.52
CA ALA A 89 -1.28 6.12 18.34
C ALA A 89 -1.16 7.61 18.71
N GLU A 90 -1.76 8.00 19.83
CA GLU A 90 -1.73 9.36 20.36
C GLU A 90 -0.31 9.83 20.70
N ASP A 91 0.57 8.94 21.20
CA ASP A 91 1.97 9.29 21.47
C ASP A 91 2.71 9.63 20.17
N THR A 92 2.46 8.86 19.12
CA THR A 92 3.04 9.07 17.79
C THR A 92 2.54 10.36 17.16
N LEU A 93 1.23 10.60 17.18
CA LEU A 93 0.63 11.82 16.62
C LEU A 93 1.01 13.07 17.42
N GLY A 94 1.11 12.95 18.74
CA GLY A 94 1.61 14.00 19.61
C GLY A 94 3.05 14.39 19.24
N PHE A 95 3.93 13.40 19.10
CA PHE A 95 5.32 13.66 18.70
C PHE A 95 5.46 14.20 17.27
N PHE A 96 4.60 13.76 16.34
CA PHE A 96 4.53 14.31 14.99
C PHE A 96 4.27 15.83 15.06
N PHE A 97 3.29 16.28 15.84
CA PHE A 97 3.00 17.70 15.98
C PHE A 97 4.00 18.50 16.81
N GLU A 98 4.69 17.87 17.76
CA GLU A 98 5.84 18.48 18.44
C GLU A 98 6.98 18.75 17.44
N SER A 99 7.18 17.84 16.48
CA SER A 99 8.23 17.93 15.47
C SER A 99 7.89 18.90 14.33
N PHE A 100 6.59 19.06 14.03
CA PHE A 100 6.06 19.90 12.96
C PHE A 100 4.92 20.82 13.47
N PRO A 101 5.22 21.80 14.35
CA PRO A 101 4.20 22.64 14.98
C PRO A 101 3.39 23.48 13.98
N GLU A 102 3.96 23.81 12.83
CA GLU A 102 3.28 24.50 11.74
C GLU A 102 2.13 23.69 11.15
N LEU A 103 2.22 22.36 11.14
CA LEU A 103 1.14 21.48 10.68
C LEU A 103 -0.01 21.44 11.70
N LYS A 104 0.32 21.47 12.99
CA LYS A 104 -0.68 21.62 14.06
C LYS A 104 -1.43 22.95 13.95
N ASN A 105 -0.72 24.04 13.69
CA ASN A 105 -1.33 25.37 13.51
C ASN A 105 -2.26 25.42 12.30
N LYS A 106 -1.98 24.63 11.26
CA LYS A 106 -2.84 24.46 10.08
C LYS A 106 -3.99 23.48 10.30
N GLN A 107 -4.09 22.84 11.46
CA GLN A 107 -5.14 21.88 11.81
C GLN A 107 -5.28 20.74 10.80
N VAL A 108 -4.16 20.22 10.30
CA VAL A 108 -4.16 19.17 9.26
C VAL A 108 -4.79 17.85 9.73
N ASP A 109 -4.85 17.64 11.05
CA ASP A 109 -5.55 16.54 11.71
C ASP A 109 -7.08 16.61 11.60
N ASN A 110 -7.63 17.79 11.32
CA ASN A 110 -9.08 18.04 11.21
C ASN A 110 -9.49 18.45 9.79
N LYS A 111 -8.62 18.21 8.80
CA LYS A 111 -8.94 18.50 7.40
C LYS A 111 -10.06 17.59 6.93
N GLU A 112 -11.13 18.18 6.39
CA GLU A 112 -12.32 17.46 5.93
C GLU A 112 -11.96 16.29 5.00
N GLY A 113 -12.43 15.10 5.37
CA GLY A 113 -12.20 13.85 4.64
C GLY A 113 -10.84 13.18 4.90
N LEU A 114 -9.92 13.86 5.57
CA LEU A 114 -8.56 13.41 5.89
C LEU A 114 -8.25 13.50 7.39
N GLU A 115 -9.30 13.52 8.22
CA GLU A 115 -9.19 13.66 9.67
C GLU A 115 -8.42 12.49 10.26
N PHE A 116 -7.48 12.74 11.17
CA PHE A 116 -6.66 11.67 11.74
C PHE A 116 -7.51 10.66 12.53
N ASP A 117 -8.57 11.12 13.19
CA ASP A 117 -9.54 10.24 13.84
C ASP A 117 -10.23 9.31 12.82
N LYS A 118 -10.59 9.84 11.64
CA LYS A 118 -11.20 9.07 10.57
C LYS A 118 -10.27 8.00 10.03
N TRP A 119 -8.99 8.33 9.85
CA TRP A 119 -7.93 7.38 9.46
C TRP A 119 -7.83 6.20 10.42
N LEU A 120 -7.84 6.48 11.73
CA LEU A 120 -7.68 5.46 12.76
C LEU A 120 -8.95 4.61 12.93
N ASN A 121 -10.12 5.23 12.95
CA ASN A 121 -11.32 4.61 13.52
C ASN A 121 -12.40 4.23 12.51
N THR A 122 -12.31 4.68 11.25
CA THR A 122 -13.30 4.32 10.23
C THR A 122 -12.76 3.23 9.29
N PRO A 123 -13.56 2.18 9.03
CA PRO A 123 -13.17 1.10 8.13
C PRO A 123 -13.14 1.57 6.67
N GLY A 124 -12.72 0.69 5.77
CA GLY A 124 -12.70 0.94 4.33
C GLY A 124 -11.40 1.53 3.80
N TRP A 125 -11.45 1.91 2.52
CA TRP A 125 -10.28 2.32 1.73
C TRP A 125 -9.53 3.53 2.33
N PRO A 126 -8.18 3.58 2.27
CA PRO A 126 -7.42 4.74 2.71
C PRO A 126 -7.86 6.03 1.99
N PRO A 127 -8.15 7.13 2.73
CA PRO A 127 -8.54 8.41 2.13
C PRO A 127 -7.50 9.06 1.21
N TYR A 128 -6.22 8.68 1.37
CA TYR A 128 -5.11 9.12 0.55
C TYR A 128 -4.25 7.91 0.18
N VAL A 129 -3.81 7.87 -1.07
CA VAL A 129 -2.83 6.89 -1.57
C VAL A 129 -1.65 7.68 -2.13
N PRO A 130 -0.40 7.30 -1.83
CA PRO A 130 0.77 7.98 -2.37
C PRO A 130 0.83 7.92 -3.90
N ASP A 131 1.53 8.87 -4.52
CA ASP A 131 1.81 8.81 -5.97
C ASP A 131 2.83 7.71 -6.27
N LEU A 132 2.36 6.67 -6.95
CA LEU A 132 3.18 5.50 -7.34
C LEU A 132 3.57 5.53 -8.82
N SER A 133 3.41 6.66 -9.51
CA SER A 133 3.64 6.77 -10.95
C SER A 133 5.05 6.40 -11.42
N ALA A 134 6.06 6.48 -10.56
CA ALA A 134 7.40 6.00 -10.88
C ALA A 134 7.47 4.47 -11.11
N GLY A 135 6.53 3.70 -10.54
CA GLY A 135 6.38 2.25 -10.78
C GLY A 135 6.04 1.90 -12.23
N LYS A 136 5.47 2.85 -12.98
CA LYS A 136 5.08 2.67 -14.39
C LYS A 136 6.22 2.25 -15.31
N GLU A 137 7.47 2.58 -14.97
CA GLU A 137 8.63 2.10 -15.72
C GLU A 137 8.75 0.56 -15.69
N LEU A 138 8.37 -0.06 -14.57
CA LEU A 138 8.43 -1.50 -14.36
C LEU A 138 7.11 -2.20 -14.70
N THR A 139 5.96 -1.56 -14.44
CA THR A 139 4.65 -2.19 -14.71
C THR A 139 4.24 -2.18 -16.18
N LYS A 140 4.62 -1.17 -16.96
CA LYS A 140 4.23 -1.09 -18.38
C LYS A 140 4.63 -2.32 -19.21
N PRO A 141 5.89 -2.80 -19.17
CA PRO A 141 6.26 -4.02 -19.89
C PRO A 141 5.48 -5.25 -19.42
N ALA A 142 5.19 -5.33 -18.11
CA ALA A 142 4.40 -6.41 -17.53
C ALA A 142 2.95 -6.39 -18.03
N GLU A 143 2.32 -5.21 -18.04
CA GLU A 143 0.96 -5.03 -18.56
C GLU A 143 0.86 -5.29 -20.06
N GLN A 144 1.84 -4.84 -20.84
CA GLN A 144 1.91 -5.12 -22.27
C GLN A 144 2.00 -6.63 -22.55
N LEU A 145 2.85 -7.35 -21.82
CA LEU A 145 2.95 -8.80 -21.94
C LEU A 145 1.62 -9.46 -21.52
N ALA A 146 0.99 -9.04 -20.42
CA ALA A 146 -0.30 -9.58 -20.00
C ALA A 146 -1.40 -9.37 -21.07
N ASN A 147 -1.45 -8.19 -21.70
CA ASN A 147 -2.37 -7.89 -22.79
C ASN A 147 -2.09 -8.78 -24.03
N PHE A 148 -0.82 -9.02 -24.36
CA PHE A 148 -0.44 -9.92 -25.45
C PHE A 148 -0.96 -11.34 -25.20
N TRP A 149 -0.83 -11.82 -23.97
CA TRP A 149 -1.25 -13.16 -23.55
C TRP A 149 -2.76 -13.36 -23.60
N ALA A 150 -3.54 -12.32 -23.34
CA ALA A 150 -4.98 -12.31 -23.48
C ALA A 150 -5.46 -12.08 -24.93
N GLY A 151 -4.55 -11.84 -25.87
CA GLY A 151 -4.88 -11.58 -27.28
C GLY A 151 -5.45 -10.17 -27.53
N GLU A 152 -5.30 -9.25 -26.57
CA GLU A 152 -5.76 -7.85 -26.69
C GLU A 152 -4.78 -6.97 -27.50
N THR A 153 -3.51 -7.41 -27.61
CA THR A 153 -2.49 -6.75 -28.43
C THR A 153 -1.58 -7.78 -29.09
N THR A 154 -0.90 -7.37 -30.16
CA THR A 154 0.17 -8.14 -30.81
C THR A 154 1.57 -7.68 -30.41
N GLU A 155 1.66 -6.62 -29.62
CA GLU A 155 2.93 -6.04 -29.14
C GLU A 155 3.37 -6.68 -27.81
N GLY A 156 4.69 -6.73 -27.55
CA GLY A 156 5.24 -7.17 -26.27
C GLY A 156 5.46 -8.68 -26.12
N GLY A 157 5.17 -9.48 -27.14
CA GLY A 157 5.37 -10.95 -27.12
C GLY A 157 6.83 -11.41 -27.10
N ASP A 158 7.78 -10.52 -27.36
CA ASP A 158 9.23 -10.72 -27.30
C ASP A 158 9.86 -10.30 -25.95
N THR A 159 9.04 -9.94 -24.97
CA THR A 159 9.50 -9.48 -23.65
C THR A 159 10.24 -10.60 -22.91
N ASP A 160 11.49 -10.33 -22.54
CA ASP A 160 12.35 -11.23 -21.77
C ASP A 160 12.12 -11.06 -20.25
N ILE A 161 11.33 -11.97 -19.67
CA ILE A 161 10.97 -11.97 -18.26
C ILE A 161 12.13 -12.34 -17.32
N THR A 162 13.23 -12.90 -17.84
CA THR A 162 14.38 -13.35 -17.00
C THR A 162 15.11 -12.19 -16.34
N LYS A 163 14.93 -10.97 -16.86
CA LYS A 163 15.48 -9.72 -16.32
C LYS A 163 14.59 -9.07 -15.27
N TRP A 164 13.37 -9.56 -15.09
CA TRP A 164 12.41 -8.98 -14.17
C TRP A 164 12.75 -9.30 -12.73
N LYS A 165 12.43 -8.34 -11.87
CA LYS A 165 12.51 -8.54 -10.42
C LYS A 165 11.23 -9.19 -9.91
N THR A 166 11.26 -9.74 -8.71
CA THR A 166 10.15 -10.51 -8.11
C THR A 166 8.80 -9.79 -8.20
N TYR A 167 8.69 -8.55 -7.72
CA TYR A 167 7.40 -7.83 -7.77
C TYR A 167 6.94 -7.47 -9.19
N GLN A 168 7.85 -7.41 -10.16
CA GLN A 168 7.46 -7.18 -11.56
C GLN A 168 6.87 -8.44 -12.18
N VAL A 169 7.41 -9.61 -11.82
CA VAL A 169 6.82 -10.91 -12.16
C VAL A 169 5.46 -11.08 -11.47
N LEU A 170 5.34 -10.74 -10.18
CA LEU A 170 4.06 -10.79 -9.47
C LEU A 170 3.01 -9.88 -10.12
N HIS A 171 3.35 -8.61 -10.39
CA HIS A 171 2.44 -7.69 -11.07
C HIS A 171 1.99 -8.21 -12.44
N PHE A 172 2.89 -8.82 -13.22
CA PHE A 172 2.51 -9.48 -14.47
C PHE A 172 1.50 -10.61 -14.24
N LEU A 173 1.76 -11.50 -13.27
CA LEU A 173 0.87 -12.61 -12.95
C LEU A 173 -0.50 -12.12 -12.47
N ASP A 174 -0.55 -11.08 -11.64
CA ASP A 174 -1.79 -10.45 -11.20
C ASP A 174 -2.59 -9.91 -12.39
N LYS A 175 -1.92 -9.23 -13.33
CA LYS A 175 -2.57 -8.72 -14.55
C LYS A 175 -3.03 -9.83 -15.49
N VAL A 176 -2.36 -10.98 -15.50
CA VAL A 176 -2.80 -12.18 -16.23
C VAL A 176 -4.02 -12.79 -15.54
N LEU A 177 -4.07 -12.86 -14.21
CA LEU A 177 -5.20 -13.38 -13.45
C LEU A 177 -6.46 -12.50 -13.57
N GLU A 178 -6.31 -11.17 -13.57
CA GLU A 178 -7.41 -10.23 -13.81
C GLU A 178 -8.07 -10.43 -15.18
N LYS A 179 -7.34 -10.98 -16.15
CA LYS A 179 -7.82 -11.23 -17.50
C LYS A 179 -8.53 -12.58 -17.58
N ALA A 180 -9.86 -12.54 -17.58
CA ALA A 180 -10.73 -13.72 -17.62
C ALA A 180 -10.56 -14.67 -18.84
N SER A 181 -9.73 -14.30 -19.83
CA SER A 181 -9.65 -14.98 -21.14
C SER A 181 -8.23 -15.40 -21.54
N VAL A 182 -7.36 -15.77 -20.59
CA VAL A 182 -6.04 -16.34 -20.96
C VAL A 182 -6.26 -17.71 -21.63
N PRO A 183 -5.96 -17.87 -22.93
CA PRO A 183 -6.19 -19.13 -23.62
C PRO A 183 -5.32 -20.26 -23.05
N GLU A 184 -5.81 -21.50 -23.03
CA GLU A 184 -5.04 -22.67 -22.55
C GLU A 184 -3.70 -22.85 -23.30
N SER A 185 -3.67 -22.44 -24.58
CA SER A 185 -2.44 -22.41 -25.38
C SER A 185 -1.39 -21.43 -24.87
N SER A 186 -1.81 -20.32 -24.26
CA SER A 186 -0.91 -19.35 -23.63
C SER A 186 -0.36 -19.93 -22.33
N ILE A 187 -1.21 -20.56 -21.49
CA ILE A 187 -0.80 -21.20 -20.23
C ILE A 187 0.29 -22.28 -20.46
N LYS A 188 0.17 -23.08 -21.53
CA LYS A 188 1.20 -24.08 -21.88
C LYS A 188 2.55 -23.45 -22.23
N LYS A 189 2.56 -22.37 -23.01
CA LYS A 189 3.80 -21.61 -23.33
C LYS A 189 4.46 -21.02 -22.09
N MET A 190 3.68 -20.75 -21.05
CA MET A 190 4.14 -20.17 -19.77
C MET A 190 5.02 -21.12 -18.98
N THR A 191 4.79 -22.43 -19.15
CA THR A 191 5.53 -23.48 -18.47
C THR A 191 6.84 -23.82 -19.20
N GLU A 192 7.00 -23.35 -20.44
CA GLU A 192 8.12 -23.67 -21.33
C GLU A 192 9.21 -22.57 -21.37
N GLN A 193 8.96 -21.40 -20.78
CA GLN A 193 9.89 -20.27 -20.66
C GLN A 193 10.48 -20.19 -19.25
#